data_AF-A0A0S7EFR8-F1
#
_entry.id   AF-A0A0S7EFR8-F1
#
_cell.length_a   1.000
_cell.length_b   1.000
_cell.length_c   1.000
_cell.angle_alpha   90.00
_cell.angle_beta   90.00
_cell.angle_gamma   90.00
#
_symmetry.space_group_name_H-M   'P 1'
#
loop_
_entity.id
_entity.type
_entity.pdbx_description
1 polymer ?
#
loop_
_entity_poly.entity_id
_entity_poly.type
_entity_poly.pdbx_seq_one_letter_code
_entity_poly.pdbx_strand_id
1 'polypeptide(L)'
;MKRRVLLTFFSLFLINSAIGQISYSIPEEMPKGSLVGNIAHDLGLNTKRFVSGKAKIHTRNSLEYVELNRERGLLLVKEKIDREALCTEVTVCSLDFQIILENPIEFYTVTVQITDINDNAPTFEK
;
A
#
# COMPACT_ATOMS: atom_id res chain seq x y z
N MET A 1 -45.75 5.05 23.34
CA MET A 1 -45.00 4.67 22.12
C MET A 1 -43.94 5.72 21.74
N LYS A 2 -42.95 6.04 22.60
CA LYS A 2 -41.92 7.07 22.30
C LYS A 2 -40.46 6.65 22.58
N ARG A 3 -40.21 5.45 23.12
CA ARG A 3 -38.85 4.97 23.46
C ARG A 3 -38.18 4.08 22.40
N ARG A 4 -38.94 3.49 21.46
CA ARG A 4 -38.38 2.57 20.44
C ARG A 4 -37.77 3.30 19.24
N VAL A 5 -38.32 4.46 18.86
CA VAL A 5 -37.87 5.22 17.68
C VAL A 5 -36.51 5.91 17.91
N LEU A 6 -36.23 6.33 19.14
CA LEU A 6 -34.96 7.01 19.47
C LEU A 6 -33.75 6.05 19.42
N LEU A 7 -33.96 4.80 19.83
CA LEU A 7 -32.93 3.74 19.81
C LEU A 7 -32.56 3.31 18.38
N THR A 8 -33.53 3.29 17.45
CA THR A 8 -33.27 2.98 16.05
C THR A 8 -32.46 4.06 15.33
N PHE A 9 -32.61 5.34 15.71
CA PHE A 9 -31.79 6.43 15.14
C PHE A 9 -30.33 6.40 15.63
N PHE A 10 -30.09 5.96 16.86
CA PHE A 10 -28.72 5.85 17.40
C PHE A 10 -27.92 4.70 16.77
N SER A 11 -28.60 3.62 16.37
CA SER A 11 -27.99 2.45 15.70
C SER A 11 -27.43 2.76 14.30
N LEU A 12 -28.07 3.68 13.56
CA LEU A 12 -27.67 4.04 12.19
C LEU A 12 -26.39 4.88 12.11
N PHE A 13 -25.95 5.48 13.21
CA PHE A 13 -24.76 6.35 13.23
C PHE A 13 -23.43 5.61 13.42
N LEU A 14 -23.46 4.29 13.67
CA LEU A 14 -22.26 3.51 14.04
C LEU A 14 -21.60 2.76 12.87
N ILE A 15 -22.08 2.93 11.65
CA ILE A 15 -21.62 2.18 10.48
C ILE A 15 -20.91 3.16 9.55
N ASN A 16 -19.58 3.27 9.66
CA ASN A 16 -18.64 3.58 8.56
C ASN A 16 -17.21 3.94 9.03
N SER A 17 -16.70 3.29 10.09
CA SER A 17 -15.27 3.33 10.36
C SER A 17 -14.59 2.14 9.70
N ALA A 18 -14.40 2.20 8.38
CA ALA A 18 -13.50 1.28 7.68
C ALA A 18 -12.09 1.88 7.72
N ILE A 19 -11.16 1.18 8.38
CA ILE A 19 -9.74 1.51 8.31
C ILE A 19 -9.25 1.02 6.95
N GLY A 20 -9.01 1.94 6.02
CA GLY A 20 -8.57 1.63 4.66
C GLY A 20 -7.13 1.13 4.66
N GLN A 21 -6.94 -0.18 4.72
CA GLN A 21 -5.68 -0.83 4.39
C GLN A 21 -5.74 -1.27 2.93
N ILE A 22 -4.77 -0.83 2.13
CA ILE A 22 -4.66 -1.23 0.73
C ILE A 22 -3.57 -2.28 0.61
N SER A 23 -3.85 -3.33 -0.17
CA SER A 23 -2.89 -4.38 -0.47
C SER A 23 -2.73 -4.56 -1.98
N TYR A 24 -1.49 -4.55 -2.45
CA TYR A 24 -1.14 -4.92 -3.82
C TYR A 24 -0.29 -6.18 -3.82
N SER A 25 -0.31 -6.91 -4.93
CA SER A 25 0.57 -8.07 -5.16
C SER A 25 1.32 -7.85 -6.46
N ILE A 26 2.65 -7.96 -6.40
CA ILE A 26 3.53 -7.80 -7.55
C ILE A 26 4.56 -8.93 -7.59
N PRO A 27 4.98 -9.37 -8.78
CA PRO A 27 6.13 -10.24 -8.90
C PRO A 27 7.40 -9.54 -8.41
N GLU A 28 8.34 -10.33 -7.90
CA GLU A 28 9.73 -9.87 -7.82
C GLU A 28 10.31 -9.57 -9.21
N GLU A 29 11.52 -9.03 -9.26
CA GLU A 29 12.25 -8.81 -10.51
C GLU A 29 11.58 -7.82 -11.48
N MET A 30 10.54 -7.10 -11.04
CA MET A 30 9.90 -6.07 -11.86
C MET A 30 10.88 -4.95 -12.23
N PRO A 31 10.87 -4.48 -13.49
CA PRO A 31 11.76 -3.41 -13.91
C PRO A 31 11.38 -2.09 -13.23
N LYS A 32 12.39 -1.25 -13.00
CA LYS A 32 12.21 0.11 -12.48
C LYS A 32 11.22 0.90 -13.34
N GLY A 33 10.32 1.62 -12.68
CA GLY A 33 9.25 2.39 -13.30
C GLY A 33 7.98 1.58 -13.62
N SER A 34 7.96 0.28 -13.32
CA SER A 34 6.76 -0.54 -13.47
C SER A 34 5.64 -0.06 -12.55
N LEU A 35 4.40 -0.23 -13.02
CA LEU A 35 3.21 0.10 -12.25
C LEU A 35 2.96 -0.97 -11.18
N VAL A 36 2.89 -0.54 -9.92
CA VAL A 36 2.43 -1.37 -8.79
C VAL A 36 0.90 -1.28 -8.67
N GLY A 37 0.34 -0.07 -8.71
CA GLY A 37 -1.10 0.14 -8.55
C GLY A 37 -1.54 1.60 -8.62
N ASN A 38 -2.85 1.82 -8.75
CA ASN A 38 -3.45 3.16 -8.78
C ASN A 38 -4.02 3.54 -7.41
N ILE A 39 -3.15 4.10 -6.57
CA ILE A 39 -3.50 4.43 -5.19
C ILE A 39 -4.53 5.56 -5.08
N ALA A 40 -4.56 6.49 -6.02
CA ALA A 40 -5.56 7.57 -6.00
C ALA A 40 -6.97 7.02 -6.22
N HIS A 41 -7.12 6.13 -7.19
CA HIS A 41 -8.39 5.47 -7.45
C HIS A 41 -8.83 4.62 -6.24
N ASP A 42 -7.92 3.84 -5.69
CA ASP A 42 -8.26 2.86 -4.64
C ASP A 42 -8.55 3.51 -3.29
N LEU A 43 -7.96 4.68 -3.01
CA LEU A 43 -8.33 5.54 -1.88
C LEU A 43 -9.57 6.41 -2.14
N GLY A 44 -10.09 6.44 -3.37
CA GLY A 44 -11.17 7.35 -3.78
C GLY A 44 -10.79 8.83 -3.72
N LEU A 45 -9.50 9.13 -3.81
CA LEU A 45 -8.95 10.49 -3.73
C LEU A 45 -8.60 11.02 -5.12
N ASN A 46 -8.79 12.33 -5.32
CA ASN A 46 -8.35 12.99 -6.55
C ASN A 46 -6.82 13.14 -6.56
N THR A 47 -6.16 13.02 -7.71
CA THR A 47 -4.70 13.27 -7.83
C THR A 47 -4.30 14.66 -7.35
N LYS A 48 -5.17 15.67 -7.49
CA LYS A 48 -4.96 17.01 -6.93
C LYS A 48 -4.76 17.00 -5.41
N ARG A 49 -5.40 16.08 -4.69
CA ARG A 49 -5.27 15.92 -3.23
C ARG A 49 -3.89 15.39 -2.85
N PHE A 50 -3.28 14.53 -3.66
CA PHE A 50 -1.91 14.07 -3.44
C PHE A 50 -0.89 15.20 -3.59
N VAL A 51 -1.10 16.08 -4.58
CA VAL A 51 -0.23 17.25 -4.81
C VAL A 51 -0.43 18.31 -3.72
N SER A 52 -1.68 18.74 -3.47
CA SER A 52 -1.98 19.77 -2.46
C SER A 52 -1.63 19.29 -1.05
N GLY A 53 -1.83 18.01 -0.79
CA GLY A 53 -1.49 17.34 0.46
C GLY A 53 -0.03 16.94 0.58
N LYS A 54 0.84 17.27 -0.38
CA LYS A 54 2.26 16.89 -0.36
C LYS A 54 2.48 15.42 0.01
N ALA A 55 1.69 14.52 -0.60
CA ALA A 55 1.63 13.11 -0.22
C ALA A 55 3.03 12.48 -0.22
N LYS A 56 3.43 11.80 0.85
CA LYS A 56 4.75 11.18 0.97
C LYS A 56 4.60 9.75 1.45
N ILE A 57 5.44 8.88 0.91
CA ILE A 57 5.63 7.54 1.46
C ILE A 57 6.51 7.68 2.70
N HIS A 58 6.12 7.00 3.76
CA HIS A 58 6.88 6.81 4.98
C HIS A 58 7.01 5.30 5.22
N THR A 59 8.22 4.80 5.14
CA THR A 59 8.56 3.40 5.39
C THR A 59 9.44 3.30 6.64
N ARG A 60 9.36 2.17 7.35
CA ARG A 60 10.23 1.87 8.49
C ARG A 60 11.66 1.55 8.04
N ASN A 61 11.81 0.97 6.85
CA ASN A 61 13.10 0.55 6.32
C ASN A 61 13.73 1.69 5.51
N SER A 62 15.05 1.82 5.55
CA SER A 62 15.79 2.84 4.78
C SER A 62 15.80 2.59 3.27
N LEU A 63 15.39 1.39 2.83
CA LEU A 63 15.31 1.00 1.43
C LEU A 63 13.90 1.29 0.90
N GLU A 64 13.81 2.25 -0.03
CA GLU A 64 12.58 2.61 -0.72
C GLU A 64 12.48 1.85 -2.04
N TYR A 65 11.83 0.69 -2.05
CA TYR A 65 11.59 -0.08 -3.28
C TYR A 65 10.44 0.46 -4.14
N VAL A 66 9.52 1.19 -3.50
CA VAL A 66 8.32 1.74 -4.13
C VAL A 66 8.34 3.26 -4.03
N GLU A 67 7.96 3.94 -5.10
CA GLU A 67 7.80 5.38 -5.15
C GLU A 67 6.35 5.79 -5.48
N LEU A 68 5.97 6.99 -5.05
CA LEU A 68 4.67 7.59 -5.30
C LEU A 68 4.78 8.69 -6.35
N ASN A 69 4.15 8.49 -7.50
CA ASN A 69 3.90 9.55 -8.46
C ASN A 69 2.67 10.36 -8.02
N ARG A 70 2.92 11.52 -7.41
CA ARG A 70 1.87 12.41 -6.86
C ARG A 70 0.95 13.00 -7.93
N GLU A 71 1.48 13.27 -9.12
CA GLU A 71 0.73 13.92 -10.20
C GLU A 71 -0.31 12.97 -10.81
N ARG A 72 0.07 11.70 -10.95
CA ARG A 72 -0.78 10.65 -11.52
C ARG A 72 -1.52 9.84 -10.47
N GLY A 73 -1.10 9.90 -9.20
CA GLY A 73 -1.67 9.09 -8.13
C GLY A 73 -1.35 7.60 -8.26
N LEU A 74 -0.14 7.28 -8.75
CA LEU A 74 0.29 5.91 -9.04
C LEU A 74 1.46 5.51 -8.14
N LEU A 75 1.48 4.25 -7.74
CA LEU A 75 2.65 3.63 -7.11
C LEU A 75 3.49 2.93 -8.18
N LEU A 76 4.79 3.20 -8.18
CA LEU A 76 5.75 2.69 -9.15
C LEU A 76 6.91 1.99 -8.44
N VAL A 77 7.54 1.05 -9.15
CA VAL A 77 8.77 0.39 -8.68
C VAL A 77 9.94 1.36 -8.81
N LYS A 78 10.57 1.73 -7.69
CA LYS A 78 11.73 2.63 -7.65
C LYS A 78 13.05 1.89 -7.92
N GLU A 79 13.18 0.70 -7.35
CA GLU A 79 14.34 -0.17 -7.49
C GLU A 79 13.88 -1.61 -7.64
N LYS A 80 14.72 -2.41 -8.32
CA LYS A 80 14.44 -3.82 -8.55
C LYS A 80 14.35 -4.55 -7.21
N ILE A 81 13.29 -5.32 -7.05
CA ILE A 81 12.99 -6.05 -5.82
C ILE A 81 13.52 -7.47 -5.98
N ASP A 82 14.45 -7.82 -5.11
CA ASP A 82 15.03 -9.16 -4.95
C ASP A 82 14.50 -9.70 -3.62
N ARG A 83 13.70 -10.78 -3.67
CA ARG A 83 13.03 -11.33 -2.49
C ARG A 83 14.04 -12.01 -1.58
N GLU A 84 15.07 -12.63 -2.11
CA GLU A 84 16.12 -13.32 -1.37
C GLU A 84 16.93 -12.32 -0.53
N ALA A 85 17.21 -11.14 -1.11
CA ALA A 85 17.88 -10.05 -0.41
C ALA A 85 17.00 -9.38 0.66
N LEU A 86 15.67 -9.38 0.48
CA LEU A 86 14.71 -8.70 1.35
C LEU A 86 14.15 -9.57 2.48
N CYS A 87 13.85 -10.81 2.14
CA CYS A 87 12.97 -11.71 2.87
C CYS A 87 13.64 -13.08 2.94
N THR A 88 14.74 -13.15 3.70
CA THR A 88 15.45 -14.41 3.94
C THR A 88 14.57 -15.33 4.80
N GLU A 89 14.13 -16.46 4.22
CA GLU A 89 13.42 -17.57 4.88
C GLU A 89 11.94 -17.36 5.32
N VAL A 90 11.27 -16.26 4.93
CA VAL A 90 9.85 -16.05 5.26
C VAL A 90 8.90 -16.58 4.17
N THR A 91 7.79 -17.20 4.58
CA THR A 91 6.78 -17.76 3.66
C THR A 91 5.97 -16.69 2.91
N VAL A 92 5.87 -15.48 3.46
CA VAL A 92 5.20 -14.34 2.85
C VAL A 92 6.12 -13.14 2.95
N CYS A 93 6.54 -12.60 1.80
CA CYS A 93 7.33 -11.38 1.72
C CYS A 93 6.41 -10.19 1.44
N SER A 94 6.47 -9.16 2.27
CA SER A 94 5.66 -7.96 2.11
C SER A 94 6.43 -6.69 2.51
N LEU A 95 6.16 -5.61 1.78
CA LEU A 95 6.64 -4.27 2.07
C LEU A 95 5.49 -3.45 2.64
N ASP A 96 5.61 -3.05 3.90
CA ASP A 96 4.63 -2.22 4.58
C ASP A 96 5.12 -0.77 4.68
N PHE A 97 4.31 0.16 4.19
CA PHE A 97 4.57 1.59 4.30
C PHE A 97 3.28 2.38 4.46
N GLN A 98 3.42 3.64 4.86
CA GLN A 98 2.32 4.56 5.03
C GLN A 98 2.42 5.70 4.02
N ILE A 99 1.28 6.13 3.49
CA ILE A 99 1.18 7.36 2.73
C ILE A 99 0.60 8.43 3.64
N ILE A 100 1.36 9.50 3.82
CA ILE A 100 1.01 10.63 4.67
C ILE A 100 0.63 11.80 3.78
N LEU A 101 -0.56 12.35 3.97
CA LEU A 101 -0.99 13.60 3.35
C LEU A 101 -1.05 14.68 4.43
N GLU A 102 -0.61 15.89 4.09
CA GLU A 102 -0.64 17.09 4.93
C GLU A 102 -1.91 17.93 4.60
N ASN A 103 -2.37 18.76 5.56
CA ASN A 103 -3.45 19.75 5.41
C ASN A 103 -4.77 19.25 4.77
N PRO A 104 -5.62 18.48 5.50
CA PRO A 104 -5.44 17.94 6.84
C PRO A 104 -4.50 16.73 6.85
N ILE A 105 -4.02 16.36 8.04
CA ILE A 105 -3.13 15.22 8.19
C ILE A 105 -3.94 13.92 8.07
N GLU A 106 -3.59 13.07 7.11
CA GLU A 106 -4.21 11.78 6.85
C GLU A 106 -3.15 10.69 6.64
N PHE A 107 -3.43 9.48 7.11
CA PHE A 107 -2.53 8.33 7.04
C PHE A 107 -3.23 7.16 6.37
N TYR A 108 -2.58 6.57 5.37
CA TYR A 108 -3.05 5.37 4.70
C TYR A 108 -1.99 4.28 4.75
N THR A 109 -2.34 3.12 5.29
CA THR A 109 -1.43 1.97 5.32
C THR A 109 -1.53 1.22 4.01
N VAL A 110 -0.39 1.00 3.37
CA VAL A 110 -0.27 0.24 2.12
C VAL A 110 0.69 -0.91 2.35
N THR A 111 0.24 -2.10 1.96
CA THR A 111 1.03 -3.33 1.97
C THR A 111 1.25 -3.75 0.52
N VAL A 112 2.49 -4.06 0.15
CA VAL A 112 2.82 -4.63 -1.17
C VAL A 112 3.40 -6.01 -0.95
N GLN A 113 2.65 -7.04 -1.32
CA GLN A 113 3.10 -8.42 -1.27
C GLN A 113 3.96 -8.72 -2.49
N ILE A 114 5.12 -9.35 -2.25
CA ILE A 114 6.06 -9.77 -3.29
C ILE A 114 5.82 -11.26 -3.55
N THR A 115 5.51 -11.61 -4.79
CA THR A 115 5.37 -13.00 -5.23
C THR A 115 6.66 -13.49 -5.86
N ASP A 116 7.11 -14.65 -5.39
CA ASP A 116 8.26 -15.40 -5.87
C ASP A 116 8.11 -15.77 -7.36
N ILE A 117 9.18 -15.57 -8.13
CA ILE A 117 9.38 -16.10 -9.46
C ILE A 117 10.46 -17.18 -9.33
N ASN A 118 10.26 -18.35 -9.93
CA ASN A 118 11.26 -19.42 -9.89
C ASN A 118 12.45 -19.11 -10.83
N ASP A 119 13.30 -18.16 -10.44
CA ASP A 119 14.52 -17.74 -11.14
C ASP A 119 15.79 -18.43 -10.60
N ASN A 120 15.68 -19.12 -9.46
CA ASN A 120 16.77 -19.82 -8.79
C ASN A 120 16.77 -21.33 -9.13
N ALA A 121 17.81 -21.79 -9.81
CA ALA A 121 18.00 -23.22 -10.10
C ALA A 121 18.56 -23.99 -8.89
N PRO A 122 18.11 -25.23 -8.64
CA PRO A 122 18.62 -26.03 -7.53
C PRO A 122 20.10 -26.36 -7.74
N THR A 123 20.90 -26.17 -6.69
CA THR A 123 22.30 -26.59 -6.65
C THR A 123 22.42 -27.85 -5.80
N PHE A 124 22.98 -28.92 -6.35
CA PHE A 124 23.18 -30.18 -5.62
C PHE A 124 24.65 -30.32 -5.24
N GLU A 125 24.92 -30.62 -3.96
CA GLU A 125 26.25 -31.05 -3.54
C GLU A 125 26.57 -32.45 -4.10
N LYS A 126 27.85 -32.68 -4.37
CA LYS A 126 28.35 -33.84 -5.11
C LYS A 126 28.90 -34.92 -4.20
#